data_AF-A0A220S973-F1
#
_entry.id   AF-A0A220S973-F1
#
_cell.length_a   1.000
_cell.length_b   1.000
_cell.length_c   1.000
_cell.angle_alpha   90.00
_cell.angle_beta   90.00
_cell.angle_gamma   90.00
#
_symmetry.space_group_name_H-M   'P 1'
#
loop_
_entity.id
_entity.type
_entity.pdbx_description
1 polymer ?
#
loop_
_entity_poly.entity_id
_entity_poly.type
_entity_poly.pdbx_seq_one_letter_code
_entity_poly.pdbx_strand_id
1 'polypeptide(L)'
;MIKHLDLGLTPEDRKKVLSYLIRKGEVKLGGYVKGKIYGLLSCSSGKRMKFENRVFFKDETEALAHGYRPCGHCMKEKYEQWKREQAKSPNRQ
;
A
#
# COMPACT_ATOMS: atom_id res chain seq x y z
N MET A 1 -6.65 4.33 -4.55
CA MET A 1 -5.17 4.50 -4.57
C MET A 1 -4.80 5.98 -4.65
N ILE A 2 -3.93 6.45 -3.76
CA ILE A 2 -3.41 7.82 -3.77
C ILE A 2 -1.89 7.79 -3.93
N LYS A 3 -1.33 8.52 -4.90
CA LYS A 3 0.13 8.62 -5.09
C LYS A 3 0.70 9.75 -4.25
N HIS A 4 1.85 9.53 -3.61
CA HIS A 4 2.50 10.58 -2.82
C HIS A 4 2.86 11.83 -3.65
N LEU A 5 3.14 11.67 -4.95
CA LEU A 5 3.43 12.77 -5.86
C LEU A 5 2.19 13.61 -6.22
N ASP A 6 0.99 13.04 -6.10
CA ASP A 6 -0.27 13.70 -6.47
C ASP A 6 -0.80 14.61 -5.35
N LEU A 7 -0.29 14.41 -4.12
CA LEU A 7 -0.72 15.14 -2.92
C LEU A 7 -0.26 16.60 -2.86
N GLY A 8 0.58 17.04 -3.80
CA GLY A 8 1.04 18.42 -3.86
C GLY A 8 2.36 18.59 -4.60
N LEU A 9 2.64 19.83 -4.98
CA LEU A 9 3.87 20.21 -5.67
C LEU A 9 5.05 20.33 -4.69
N THR A 10 4.78 20.77 -3.46
CA THR A 10 5.79 20.95 -2.40
C THR A 10 5.80 19.79 -1.40
N PRO A 11 6.94 19.50 -0.75
CA PRO A 11 7.01 18.46 0.30
C PRO A 11 6.12 18.79 1.51
N GLU A 12 5.90 20.07 1.81
CA GLU A 12 5.08 20.51 2.94
C GLU A 12 3.59 20.30 2.70
N ASP A 13 3.09 20.63 1.50
CA ASP A 13 1.71 20.34 1.11
C ASP A 13 1.42 18.85 1.15
N ARG A 14 2.31 18.03 0.57
CA ARG A 14 2.18 16.57 0.60
C ARG A 14 2.03 16.05 2.03
N LYS A 15 2.82 16.56 2.96
CA LYS A 15 2.75 16.18 4.38
C LYS A 15 1.43 16.61 5.01
N LYS A 16 0.95 17.83 4.73
CA LYS A 16 -0.32 18.34 5.25
C LYS A 16 -1.50 17.51 4.73
N VAL A 17 -1.58 17.30 3.41
CA VAL A 17 -2.65 16.53 2.78
C VAL A 17 -2.61 15.08 3.25
N LEU A 18 -1.42 14.45 3.29
CA LEU A 18 -1.28 13.09 3.82
C LEU A 18 -1.77 12.98 5.26
N SER A 19 -1.35 13.92 6.12
CA SER A 19 -1.75 13.93 7.54
C SER A 19 -3.26 14.14 7.71
N TYR A 20 -3.86 14.97 6.85
CA TYR A 20 -5.30 15.18 6.79
C TYR A 20 -6.05 13.91 6.36
N LEU A 21 -5.61 13.25 5.29
CA LEU A 21 -6.21 12.01 4.80
C LEU A 21 -6.11 10.87 5.82
N ILE A 22 -4.98 10.77 6.53
CA ILE A 22 -4.80 9.79 7.62
C ILE A 22 -5.80 10.08 8.74
N ARG A 23 -5.94 11.35 9.17
CA ARG A 23 -6.94 11.74 10.18
C ARG A 23 -8.37 11.51 9.74
N LYS A 24 -8.67 11.70 8.45
CA LYS A 24 -9.99 11.45 7.86
C LYS A 24 -10.29 9.95 7.72
N GLY A 25 -9.29 9.08 7.83
CA GLY A 25 -9.42 7.65 7.61
C GLY A 25 -9.44 7.24 6.13
N GLU A 26 -9.08 8.15 5.23
CA GLU A 26 -8.96 7.91 3.79
C GLU A 26 -7.62 7.24 3.42
N VAL A 27 -6.63 7.29 4.33
CA VAL A 27 -5.34 6.62 4.19
C VAL A 27 -5.03 5.87 5.47
N LYS A 28 -4.94 4.54 5.38
CA LYS A 28 -4.52 3.68 6.51
C LYS A 28 -3.35 2.79 6.17
N LEU A 29 -3.18 2.47 4.89
CA LEU A 29 -2.15 1.55 4.41
C LEU A 29 -1.21 2.26 3.44
N GLY A 30 0.05 1.86 3.48
CA GLY A 30 1.09 2.31 2.55
C GLY A 30 1.47 1.18 1.61
N GLY A 31 1.84 1.51 0.38
CA GLY A 31 2.30 0.52 -0.57
C GLY A 31 3.40 1.00 -1.49
N TYR A 32 3.92 0.02 -2.22
CA TYR A 32 5.05 0.13 -3.12
C TYR A 32 4.62 -0.23 -4.53
N VAL A 33 4.66 0.74 -5.43
CA VAL A 33 4.19 0.58 -6.80
C VAL A 33 5.02 -0.44 -7.57
N LYS A 34 6.35 -0.32 -7.55
CA LYS A 34 7.24 -1.16 -8.35
C LYS A 34 7.18 -2.64 -7.96
N GLY A 35 6.93 -2.95 -6.68
CA GLY A 35 6.78 -4.33 -6.19
C GLY A 35 5.33 -4.79 -6.04
N LYS A 36 4.36 -3.91 -6.30
CA LYS A 36 2.92 -4.09 -6.02
C LYS A 36 2.67 -4.66 -4.62
N ILE A 37 3.29 -4.08 -3.59
CA ILE A 37 3.17 -4.54 -2.20
C ILE A 37 2.41 -3.49 -1.41
N TYR A 38 1.44 -3.88 -0.60
CA TYR A 38 0.84 -2.99 0.41
C TYR A 38 1.13 -3.50 1.82
N GLY A 39 1.11 -2.60 2.79
CA GLY A 39 1.34 -2.91 4.20
C GLY A 39 1.01 -1.72 5.08
N LEU A 40 1.43 -1.82 6.34
CA LEU A 40 1.19 -0.76 7.32
C LEU A 40 2.12 0.44 7.07
N LEU A 41 1.63 1.65 7.38
CA LEU A 41 2.42 2.90 7.31
C LEU A 41 3.66 2.86 8.22
N SER A 42 3.60 2.07 9.30
CA SER A 42 4.68 1.84 10.26
C SER A 42 5.72 0.81 9.82
N CYS A 43 5.51 0.12 8.70
CA CYS A 43 6.38 -0.97 8.27
C CYS A 43 7.82 -0.49 7.98
N SER A 44 8.79 -1.17 8.59
CA SER A 44 10.22 -0.90 8.42
C SER A 44 10.67 -0.97 6.95
N SER A 45 10.11 -1.91 6.19
CA SER A 45 10.38 -2.05 4.75
C SER A 45 9.86 -0.86 3.94
N GLY A 46 8.75 -0.26 4.35
CA GLY A 46 8.19 0.93 3.72
C GLY A 46 8.99 2.21 4.01
N LYS A 47 9.64 2.31 5.18
CA LYS A 47 10.45 3.48 5.56
C LYS A 47 11.70 3.66 4.70
N ARG A 48 12.23 2.59 4.11
CA ARG A 48 13.43 2.64 3.23
C ARG A 48 13.10 2.94 1.76
N MET A 49 11.82 3.10 1.41
CA MET A 49 11.41 3.30 0.02
C MET A 49 11.48 4.76 -0.42
N LYS A 50 11.85 4.94 -1.69
CA LYS A 50 11.77 6.25 -2.36
C LYS A 50 10.33 6.74 -2.43
N PHE A 51 10.15 8.04 -2.22
CA PHE A 51 8.85 8.71 -2.21
C PHE A 51 8.07 8.55 -3.53
N GLU A 52 8.77 8.48 -4.66
CA GLU A 52 8.17 8.35 -5.99
C GLU A 52 7.38 7.06 -6.16
N ASN A 53 7.81 5.99 -5.48
CA ASN A 53 7.18 4.68 -5.55
C ASN A 53 6.20 4.43 -4.41
N ARG A 54 5.95 5.45 -3.58
CA ARG A 54 5.09 5.34 -2.40
C ARG A 54 3.65 5.70 -2.77
N VAL A 55 2.76 4.74 -2.56
CA VAL A 55 1.31 4.91 -2.70
C VAL A 55 0.64 4.69 -1.35
N PHE A 56 -0.57 5.21 -1.23
CA PHE A 56 -1.42 5.09 -0.07
C PHE A 56 -2.76 4.49 -0.47
N PHE A 57 -3.32 3.69 0.42
CA PHE A 57 -4.61 3.05 0.24
C PHE A 57 -5.49 3.31 1.45
N LYS A 58 -6.79 3.40 1.18
CA LYS A 58 -7.79 3.57 2.22
C LYS A 58 -7.89 2.33 3.11
N ASP A 59 -8.06 1.18 2.50
CA ASP A 59 -8.13 -0.12 3.16
C ASP A 59 -7.48 -1.21 2.28
N GLU A 60 -7.32 -2.41 2.86
CA GLU A 60 -6.70 -3.55 2.18
C GLU A 60 -7.45 -3.99 0.92
N THR A 61 -8.78 -3.89 0.93
CA THR A 61 -9.64 -4.24 -0.20
C THR A 61 -9.33 -3.39 -1.43
N GLU A 62 -9.08 -2.10 -1.22
CA GLU A 62 -8.69 -1.19 -2.30
C GLU A 62 -7.31 -1.58 -2.87
N ALA A 63 -6.36 -1.91 -1.99
CA ALA A 63 -5.04 -2.35 -2.43
C ALA A 63 -5.11 -3.66 -3.23
N LEU A 64 -5.88 -4.62 -2.77
CA LEU A 64 -6.12 -5.90 -3.45
C LEU A 64 -6.82 -5.70 -4.80
N ALA A 65 -7.82 -4.81 -4.88
CA ALA A 65 -8.51 -4.47 -6.13
C ALA A 65 -7.57 -3.88 -7.18
N HIS A 66 -6.56 -3.11 -6.74
CA HIS A 66 -5.49 -2.62 -7.62
C HIS A 66 -4.41 -3.66 -7.96
N GLY A 67 -4.52 -4.90 -7.47
CA GLY A 67 -3.56 -5.97 -7.71
C GLY A 67 -2.29 -5.87 -6.85
N TYR A 68 -2.38 -5.25 -5.67
CA TYR A 68 -1.28 -5.22 -4.71
C TYR A 68 -1.37 -6.41 -3.77
N ARG A 69 -0.22 -7.02 -3.48
CA ARG A 69 -0.12 -8.11 -2.51
C ARG A 69 0.18 -7.58 -1.11
N PRO A 70 -0.32 -8.21 -0.05
CA PRO A 70 0.06 -7.89 1.33
C PRO A 70 1.56 -8.13 1.58
N CYS A 71 2.12 -7.34 2.49
CA CYS A 71 3.51 -7.43 2.89
C CYS A 71 3.73 -8.62 3.84
N GLY A 72 4.59 -9.57 3.45
CA GLY A 72 4.92 -10.74 4.28
C GLY A 72 5.64 -10.42 5.60
N HIS A 73 6.16 -9.21 5.79
CA HIS A 73 6.77 -8.79 7.07
C HIS A 73 5.75 -8.25 8.07
N CYS A 74 4.94 -7.26 7.68
CA CYS A 74 4.00 -6.62 8.61
C CYS A 74 2.58 -7.21 8.56
N MET A 75 2.24 -7.95 7.51
CA MET A 75 0.92 -8.55 7.29
C MET A 75 1.08 -10.01 6.86
N LYS A 76 1.80 -10.80 7.69
CA LYS A 76 2.11 -12.20 7.39
C LYS A 76 0.84 -13.04 7.20
N GLU A 77 -0.15 -12.91 8.08
CA GLU A 77 -1.42 -13.64 7.99
C GLU A 77 -2.16 -13.36 6.68
N LYS A 78 -2.31 -12.08 6.33
CA LYS A 78 -2.92 -11.66 5.05
C LYS A 78 -2.10 -12.16 3.86
N TYR A 79 -0.77 -12.17 3.96
CA TYR A 79 0.09 -12.71 2.92
C TYR A 79 -0.06 -14.20 2.71
N GLU A 80 -0.20 -14.98 3.78
CA GLU A 80 -0.50 -16.40 3.68
C GLU A 80 -1.89 -16.66 3.10
N GLN A 81 -2.87 -15.82 3.43
CA GLN A 81 -4.21 -15.88 2.85
C GLN A 81 -4.17 -15.55 1.35
N TRP A 82 -3.55 -14.44 0.95
CA TRP A 82 -3.34 -14.06 -0.45
C TRP A 82 -2.61 -15.16 -1.23
N LYS A 83 -1.56 -15.75 -0.65
CA LYS A 83 -0.81 -16.86 -1.27
C LYS A 83 -1.68 -18.09 -1.49
N ARG A 84 -2.55 -18.42 -0.53
CA ARG A 84 -3.53 -19.52 -0.64
C ARG A 84 -4.59 -19.22 -1.70
N GLU A 85 -5.11 -18.00 -1.75
CA GLU A 85 -6.08 -17.59 -2.76
C GLU A 85 -5.48 -17.59 -4.18
N GLN A 86 -4.23 -17.15 -4.34
CA GLN A 86 -3.48 -17.29 -5.60
C GLN A 86 -3.25 -18.75 -6.00
N ALA A 87 -3.02 -19.65 -5.03
CA ALA A 87 -2.87 -21.07 -5.29
C ALA A 87 -4.19 -21.76 -5.69
N LYS A 88 -5.35 -21.17 -5.36
CA LYS A 88 -6.68 -21.64 -5.76
C LYS A 88 -7.10 -21.22 -7.18
N SER A 89 -6.24 -20.55 -7.94
CA SER A 89 -6.41 -20.42 -9.39
C SER A 89 -5.65 -21.55 -10.09
N PRO A 90 -6.25 -22.74 -10.30
CA PRO A 90 -5.68 -23.74 -11.19
C PRO A 90 -5.90 -23.25 -12.62
N ASN A 91 -5.08 -22.34 -13.12
CA ASN A 91 -4.95 -22.20 -14.56
C ASN A 91 -3.59 -21.66 -15.00
N ARG A 92 -2.69 -22.61 -15.27
CA ARG A 92 -1.88 -22.60 -16.48
C ARG A 92 -1.99 -23.99 -17.09
N GLN A 93 -3.03 -24.19 -17.91
CA GLN A 93 -2.85 -24.89 -19.19
C GLN A 93 -2.23 -23.91 -20.18
#